data_AF-A0A960J8X2-F1
#
_entry.id   AF-A0A960J8X2-F1
#
_cell.length_a   1.000
_cell.length_b   1.000
_cell.length_c   1.000
_cell.angle_alpha   90.00
_cell.angle_beta   90.00
_cell.angle_gamma   90.00
#
_symmetry.space_group_name_H-M   'P 1'
#
loop_
_entity.id
_entity.type
_entity.pdbx_description
1 polymer ?
#
loop_
_entity_poly.entity_id
_entity_poly.type
_entity_poly.pdbx_seq_one_letter_code
_entity_poly.pdbx_strand_id
1 'polypeptide(L)'
;VEEAQGQLEREYKVKTSYLRLKAYPFNQQLIDFVHAHERVYVVDQNRDGQLLQLIRLDQPQLPTEKLRSVRYYGGMPLDARTVTDLLVQQEGL
;
A
#
# COMPACT_ATOMS: atom_id res chain seq x y z
N VAL A 1 4.66 -5.49 8.73
CA VAL A 1 3.44 -5.70 7.90
C VAL A 1 2.39 -6.45 8.70
N GLU A 2 2.66 -7.70 9.11
CA GLU A 2 1.72 -8.50 9.92
C GLU A 2 1.19 -7.75 11.15
N GLU A 3 2.08 -7.02 11.85
CA GLU A 3 1.68 -6.19 12.98
C GLU A 3 0.68 -5.07 12.59
N ALA A 4 0.90 -4.36 11.49
CA ALA A 4 -0.02 -3.31 11.02
C ALA A 4 -1.37 -3.91 10.62
N GLN A 5 -1.37 -5.06 9.93
CA GLN A 5 -2.61 -5.78 9.63
C GLN A 5 -3.36 -6.20 10.91
N GLY A 6 -2.62 -6.65 11.92
CA GLY A 6 -3.18 -6.99 13.23
C GLY A 6 -3.69 -5.78 14.03
N GLN A 7 -3.10 -4.60 13.87
CA GLN A 7 -3.60 -3.35 14.46
C GLN A 7 -4.91 -2.93 13.77
N LEU A 8 -4.93 -2.87 12.43
CA LEU A 8 -6.10 -2.53 11.63
C LEU A 8 -7.31 -3.43 11.93
N GLU A 9 -7.11 -4.75 12.02
CA GLU A 9 -8.19 -5.68 12.30
C GLU A 9 -8.72 -5.53 13.74
N ARG A 10 -7.82 -5.42 14.73
CA ARG A 10 -8.24 -5.38 16.14
C ARG A 10 -8.92 -4.06 16.50
N GLU A 11 -8.33 -2.95 16.08
CA GLU A 11 -8.69 -1.59 16.48
C GLU A 11 -9.80 -1.01 15.59
N TYR A 12 -9.76 -1.26 14.28
CA TYR A 12 -10.67 -0.63 13.30
C TYR A 12 -11.58 -1.62 12.54
N LYS A 13 -11.45 -2.93 12.80
CA LYS A 13 -12.17 -4.01 12.09
C LYS A 13 -11.92 -4.02 10.58
N VAL A 14 -10.74 -3.57 10.16
CA VAL A 14 -10.32 -3.53 8.76
C VAL A 14 -9.45 -4.74 8.44
N LYS A 15 -10.03 -5.69 7.70
CA LYS A 15 -9.30 -6.83 7.12
C LYS A 15 -8.50 -6.37 5.91
N THR A 16 -7.27 -6.85 5.81
CA THR A 16 -6.36 -6.51 4.71
C THR A 16 -5.69 -7.75 4.14
N SER A 17 -5.43 -7.72 2.84
CA SER A 17 -4.50 -8.64 2.18
C SER A 17 -3.15 -7.95 1.99
N TYR A 18 -2.10 -8.73 1.75
CA TYR A 18 -0.76 -8.20 1.54
C TYR A 18 -0.09 -8.81 0.32
N LEU A 19 0.56 -7.96 -0.48
CA LEU A 19 1.44 -8.34 -1.56
C LEU A 19 2.80 -7.66 -1.37
N ARG A 20 3.89 -8.46 -1.37
CA ARG A 20 5.25 -7.95 -1.37
C ARG A 20 5.84 -7.97 -2.78
N LEU A 21 6.06 -6.81 -3.35
CA LEU A 21 6.83 -6.67 -4.59
C LEU A 21 8.32 -6.93 -4.29
N LYS A 22 8.95 -7.80 -5.09
CA LYS A 22 10.34 -8.24 -4.87
C LYS A 22 11.30 -7.79 -5.97
N ALA A 23 10.80 -7.55 -7.18
CA ALA A 23 11.61 -7.19 -8.33
C ALA A 23 10.76 -6.43 -9.37
N TYR A 24 11.46 -5.72 -10.25
CA TYR A 24 10.96 -5.18 -11.52
C TYR A 24 11.51 -6.04 -12.67
N PRO A 25 10.77 -6.27 -13.78
CA PRO A 25 9.42 -5.77 -14.10
C PRO A 25 8.31 -6.36 -13.22
N PHE A 26 7.18 -5.66 -13.10
CA PHE A 26 6.03 -6.19 -12.36
C PHE A 26 5.36 -7.32 -13.14
N ASN A 27 4.79 -8.28 -12.41
CA ASN A 27 4.18 -9.47 -12.99
C ASN A 27 2.65 -9.48 -12.77
N GLN A 28 2.00 -10.50 -13.33
CA GLN A 28 0.55 -10.70 -13.26
C GLN A 28 0.00 -10.69 -11.83
N GLN A 29 0.80 -11.09 -10.84
CA GLN A 29 0.39 -11.10 -9.43
C GLN A 29 -0.02 -9.71 -8.93
N LEU A 30 0.67 -8.65 -9.36
CA LEU A 30 0.29 -7.27 -9.01
C LEU A 30 -1.06 -6.90 -9.62
N ILE A 31 -1.25 -7.25 -10.89
CA ILE A 31 -2.48 -6.95 -11.63
C ILE A 31 -3.67 -7.63 -10.95
N ASP A 32 -3.56 -8.94 -10.70
CA ASP A 32 -4.60 -9.73 -10.05
C ASP A 32 -4.92 -9.20 -8.65
N PHE A 33 -3.88 -8.82 -7.90
CA PHE A 33 -4.04 -8.22 -6.58
C PHE A 33 -4.82 -6.90 -6.66
N VAL A 34 -4.51 -6.02 -7.61
CA VAL A 34 -5.24 -4.74 -7.75
C VAL A 34 -6.70 -4.95 -8.17
N HIS A 35 -6.98 -5.93 -9.04
CA HIS A 35 -8.36 -6.21 -9.45
C HIS A 35 -9.20 -6.82 -8.32
N ALA A 36 -8.61 -7.67 -7.47
CA ALA A 36 -9.30 -8.34 -6.38
C ALA A 36 -9.69 -7.43 -5.20
N HIS A 37 -9.16 -6.20 -5.14
CA HIS A 37 -9.40 -5.29 -4.01
C HIS A 37 -10.09 -4.00 -4.45
N GLU A 38 -10.89 -3.41 -3.56
CA GLU A 38 -11.52 -2.10 -3.79
C GLU A 38 -10.51 -0.96 -3.69
N ARG A 39 -9.59 -1.06 -2.73
CA ARG A 39 -8.55 -0.08 -2.42
C ARG A 39 -7.23 -0.81 -2.23
N VAL A 40 -6.16 -0.31 -2.83
CA VAL A 40 -4.81 -0.85 -2.68
C VAL A 40 -3.87 0.25 -2.21
N TYR A 41 -3.26 0.01 -1.06
CA TYR A 41 -2.30 0.91 -0.45
C TYR A 41 -0.87 0.48 -0.81
N VAL A 42 -0.21 1.31 -1.61
CA VAL A 42 1.21 1.16 -1.94
C VAL A 42 2.03 1.86 -0.86
N VAL A 43 2.63 1.06 0.01
CA VAL A 43 3.48 1.53 1.10
C VAL A 43 4.92 1.64 0.59
N ASP A 44 5.50 2.83 0.70
CA ASP A 44 6.86 3.12 0.25
C ASP A 44 7.55 4.09 1.23
N GLN A 45 8.82 3.82 1.54
CA GLN A 45 9.65 4.67 2.39
C GLN A 45 10.48 5.63 1.53
N ASN A 46 9.79 6.52 0.83
CA ASN A 46 10.41 7.64 0.14
C ASN A 46 9.48 8.86 0.15
N ARG A 47 10.07 10.01 -0.16
CA ARG A 47 9.34 11.28 -0.21
C ARG A 47 8.33 11.33 -1.36
N ASP A 48 8.71 10.81 -2.51
CA ASP A 48 8.04 11.10 -3.78
C ASP A 48 7.01 10.03 -4.19
N GLY A 49 6.93 8.90 -3.48
CA GLY A 49 6.05 7.77 -3.79
C GLY A 49 6.46 7.03 -5.06
N GLN A 50 7.77 6.84 -5.27
CA GLN A 50 8.32 6.38 -6.55
C GLN A 50 7.80 5.00 -6.95
N LEU A 51 7.54 4.09 -6.01
CA LEU A 51 6.97 2.78 -6.33
C LEU A 51 5.59 2.89 -6.99
N LEU A 52 4.71 3.76 -6.48
CA LEU A 52 3.40 3.96 -7.09
C LEU A 52 3.51 4.57 -8.48
N GLN A 53 4.44 5.52 -8.67
CA GLN A 53 4.70 6.12 -9.99
C GLN A 53 5.19 5.06 -10.98
N LEU A 54 6.12 4.21 -10.56
CA LEU A 54 6.66 3.13 -11.39
C LEU A 54 5.57 2.10 -11.75
N ILE A 55 4.69 1.73 -10.81
CA ILE A 55 3.55 0.84 -11.09
C ILE A 55 2.63 1.46 -12.16
N ARG A 56 2.31 2.75 -12.05
CA ARG A 56 1.46 3.45 -13.03
C ARG A 56 2.09 3.53 -14.42
N LEU A 57 3.41 3.67 -14.48
CA LEU A 57 4.14 3.73 -15.75
C LEU A 57 4.22 2.37 -16.44
N ASP A 58 4.53 1.31 -15.67
CA ASP A 58 4.71 -0.06 -16.18
C ASP A 58 3.39 -0.77 -16.46
N GLN A 59 2.34 -0.44 -15.71
CA GLN A 59 1.02 -1.08 -15.77
C GLN A 59 -0.11 -0.05 -15.98
N PRO A 60 -0.16 0.64 -17.13
CA PRO A 60 -1.12 1.72 -17.39
C PRO A 60 -2.58 1.25 -17.45
N GLN A 61 -2.82 -0.07 -17.58
CA GLN A 61 -4.14 -0.69 -17.58
C GLN A 61 -4.75 -0.83 -16.17
N LEU A 62 -3.96 -0.64 -15.11
CA LEU A 62 -4.48 -0.74 -13.75
C LEU A 62 -5.41 0.44 -13.41
N PRO A 63 -6.51 0.20 -12.68
CA PRO A 63 -7.40 1.25 -12.20
C PRO A 63 -6.68 2.17 -11.20
N THR A 64 -6.19 3.31 -11.68
CA THR A 64 -5.36 4.25 -10.90
C THR A 64 -6.07 4.84 -9.68
N GLU A 65 -7.41 4.91 -9.71
CA GLU A 65 -8.27 5.37 -8.63
C GLU A 65 -8.28 4.44 -7.41
N LYS A 66 -7.98 3.15 -7.62
CA LYS A 66 -7.83 2.17 -6.53
C LYS A 66 -6.49 2.29 -5.82
N LEU A 67 -5.48 2.80 -6.50
CA LEU A 67 -4.10 2.86 -6.01
C LEU A 67 -3.88 4.12 -5.16
N ARG A 68 -3.64 3.92 -3.87
CA ARG A 68 -3.35 4.98 -2.89
C ARG A 68 -1.93 4.83 -2.36
N SER A 69 -1.29 5.95 -2.03
CA SER A 69 0.09 5.94 -1.53
C SER A 69 0.13 6.16 -0.03
N VAL A 70 0.84 5.29 0.68
CA VAL A 70 1.25 5.50 2.07
C VAL A 70 2.74 5.76 2.04
N ARG A 71 3.12 7.03 2.25
CA ARG A 71 4.49 7.49 2.12
C ARG A 71 5.02 7.86 3.50
N TYR A 72 6.23 7.42 3.79
CA TYR A 72 6.92 7.83 5.00
C TYR A 72 8.36 8.27 4.68
N TYR A 73 8.72 9.45 5.16
CA TYR A 73 10.04 10.04 4.97
C TYR A 73 10.45 10.82 6.23
N GLY A 74 10.73 10.09 7.31
CA GLY A 74 11.07 10.66 8.62
C GLY A 74 12.50 10.35 9.12
N GLY A 75 13.35 9.73 8.29
CA GLY A 75 14.73 9.35 8.65
C GLY A 75 14.85 8.15 9.59
N MET A 76 13.76 7.71 10.22
CA MET A 76 13.69 6.49 11.02
C MET A 76 13.17 5.30 10.17
N PRO A 77 13.39 4.04 10.57
CA PRO A 77 12.71 2.90 9.96
C PRO A 77 11.19 3.03 10.07
N LEU A 78 10.47 2.63 9.01
CA LEU A 78 9.00 2.62 9.02
C LEU A 78 8.49 1.54 9.98
N ASP A 79 7.75 1.95 11.01
CA ASP A 79 7.09 1.06 11.96
C ASP A 79 5.64 0.74 11.56
N ALA A 80 5.06 -0.27 12.23
CA ALA A 80 3.70 -0.72 11.95
C ALA A 80 2.63 0.33 12.28
N ARG A 81 2.81 1.08 13.37
CA ARG A 81 1.85 2.09 13.83
C ARG A 81 1.72 3.22 12.82
N THR A 82 2.84 3.71 12.30
CA THR A 82 2.86 4.72 11.25
C THR A 82 2.06 4.29 10.01
N VAL A 83 2.15 3.03 9.57
CA VAL A 83 1.36 2.53 8.43
C VAL A 83 -0.13 2.49 8.76
N THR A 84 -0.48 2.00 9.94
CA THR A 84 -1.88 1.94 10.42
C THR A 84 -2.50 3.33 10.46
N ASP A 85 -1.85 4.29 11.11
CA ASP A 85 -2.37 5.64 11.31
C ASP A 85 -2.57 6.38 9.97
N LEU A 86 -1.62 6.27 9.06
CA LEU A 86 -1.73 6.89 7.73
C LEU A 86 -2.85 6.27 6.88
N LEU A 87 -3.06 4.96 6.99
CA LEU A 87 -4.15 4.29 6.26
C LEU A 87 -5.51 4.69 6.84
N VAL A 88 -5.65 4.65 8.16
CA VAL A 88 -6.86 5.07 8.91
C VAL A 88 -7.21 6.52 8.58
N GLN A 89 -6.22 7.42 8.57
CA GLN A 89 -6.41 8.82 8.18
C GLN A 89 -6.94 8.96 6.74
N GLN A 90 -6.49 8.14 5.79
CA GLN A 90 -6.99 8.16 4.42
C GLN A 90 -8.39 7.59 4.27
N GLU A 91 -8.81 6.70 5.17
CA GLU A 91 -10.17 6.16 5.22
C GLU A 91 -11.14 7.02 6.05
N GLY A 92 -10.63 7.94 6.86
CA GLY A 92 -11.44 8.77 7.76
C GLY A 92 -12.00 7.98 8.95
N LEU A 93 -11.26 6.98 9.42
CA LEU A 93 -11.61 6.10 10.53
C LEU A 93 -11.07 6.59 11.88
#